data_AF-A0A3C0MFM1-F1
#
_entry.id   AF-A0A3C0MFM1-F1
#
_cell.length_a   1.000
_cell.length_b   1.000
_cell.length_c   1.000
_cell.angle_alpha   90.00
_cell.angle_beta   90.00
_cell.angle_gamma   90.00
#
_symmetry.space_group_name_H-M   'P 1'
#
loop_
_entity.id
_entity.type
_entity.pdbx_description
1 polymer ?
#
loop_
_entity_poly.entity_id
_entity_poly.type
_entity_poly.pdbx_seq_one_letter_code
_entity_poly.pdbx_strand_id
1 'polypeptide(L)'
;MWFAVRDALFGKDAYPIPEIPESLSRPEKKRHFPMISAEHEGWILLLMNVLMIEVRAEKFFSYCNSVMRDPDNFRDRREAALHAADIVDRIRIDEDIHVAYLQCFISELRSFTFLGQDGQRYEGRALIDPVWEAMIEWHAVTQADEARAQARTDIRARILAQPNGARIMAEFDAAEGLATAAE
;
A
#
# COMPACT_ATOMS: atom_id res chain seq x y z
N MET A 1 1.30 -9.43 12.81
CA MET A 1 2.70 -9.04 12.60
C MET A 1 2.93 -7.56 12.87
N TRP A 2 2.25 -6.66 12.18
CA TRP A 2 2.36 -5.21 12.39
C TRP A 2 2.07 -4.73 13.83
N PHE A 3 1.10 -5.33 14.51
CA PHE A 3 0.82 -5.00 15.92
C PHE A 3 1.98 -5.30 16.85
N ALA A 4 2.80 -6.32 16.56
CA ALA A 4 3.99 -6.62 17.37
C ALA A 4 5.07 -5.54 17.18
N VAL A 5 5.26 -5.03 15.96
CA VAL A 5 6.16 -3.90 15.67
C VAL A 5 5.69 -2.64 16.41
N ARG A 6 4.39 -2.33 16.31
CA ARG A 6 3.78 -1.20 17.04
C ARG A 6 4.00 -1.31 18.54
N ASP A 7 3.71 -2.46 19.13
CA ASP A 7 3.79 -2.66 20.57
C ASP A 7 5.24 -2.67 21.06
N ALA A 8 6.18 -3.18 20.26
CA ALA A 8 7.61 -3.06 20.54
C ALA A 8 8.03 -1.58 20.57
N LEU A 9 7.63 -0.81 19.56
CA LEU A 9 8.00 0.59 19.39
C LEU A 9 7.41 1.50 20.46
N PHE A 10 6.09 1.41 20.68
CA PHE A 10 5.33 2.33 21.53
C PHE A 10 4.95 1.75 22.89
N GLY A 11 5.17 0.47 23.11
CA GLY A 11 4.69 -0.23 24.31
C GLY A 11 3.34 -0.87 24.06
N LYS A 12 3.12 -1.98 24.75
CA LYS A 12 1.87 -2.72 24.68
C LYS A 12 0.69 -1.82 25.09
N ASP A 13 -0.40 -1.90 24.35
CA ASP A 13 -1.66 -1.18 24.61
C ASP A 13 -1.54 0.36 24.58
N ALA A 14 -0.44 0.91 24.04
CA ALA A 14 -0.25 2.36 23.91
C ALA A 14 -1.24 3.01 22.93
N TYR A 15 -1.78 2.23 21.99
CA TYR A 15 -2.78 2.67 21.02
C TYR A 15 -3.91 1.64 20.92
N PRO A 16 -5.16 2.10 20.69
CA PRO A 16 -6.29 1.20 20.50
C PRO A 16 -6.09 0.29 19.29
N ILE A 17 -6.77 -0.84 19.29
CA ILE A 17 -6.86 -1.70 18.09
C ILE A 17 -7.68 -0.93 17.05
N PRO A 18 -7.16 -0.72 15.83
CA PRO A 18 -7.90 -0.04 14.78
C PRO A 18 -9.11 -0.90 14.35
N GLU A 19 -10.23 -0.25 14.05
CA GLU A 19 -11.37 -0.90 13.42
C GLU A 19 -10.99 -1.31 11.99
N ILE A 20 -11.18 -2.60 11.67
CA ILE A 20 -10.90 -3.14 10.35
C ILE A 20 -12.17 -2.97 9.52
N PRO A 21 -12.10 -2.32 8.34
CA PRO A 21 -13.23 -2.22 7.43
C PRO A 21 -13.72 -3.61 7.01
N GLU A 22 -15.03 -3.79 6.81
CA GLU A 22 -15.60 -5.07 6.33
C GLU A 22 -15.06 -5.49 4.96
N SER A 23 -14.62 -4.53 4.13
CA SER A 23 -14.05 -4.81 2.82
C SER A 23 -12.96 -3.78 2.47
N LEU A 24 -11.82 -4.29 2.00
CA LEU A 24 -10.76 -3.53 1.35
C LEU A 24 -10.80 -3.72 -0.18
N SER A 25 -11.78 -4.48 -0.68
CA SER A 25 -11.87 -4.86 -2.09
C SER A 25 -12.31 -3.68 -2.95
N ARG A 26 -11.72 -3.56 -4.13
CA ARG A 26 -12.20 -2.64 -5.16
C ARG A 26 -13.61 -3.06 -5.59
N PRO A 27 -14.56 -2.13 -5.78
CA PRO A 27 -15.87 -2.43 -6.36
C PRO A 27 -15.73 -2.73 -7.85
N GLU A 28 -15.19 -3.89 -8.22
CA GLU A 28 -15.17 -4.36 -9.62
C GLU A 28 -16.47 -5.05 -9.98
N LYS A 29 -17.12 -4.61 -11.06
CA LYS A 29 -18.45 -5.08 -11.47
C LYS A 29 -18.46 -5.94 -12.75
N LYS A 30 -17.32 -6.11 -13.43
CA LYS A 30 -17.25 -6.78 -14.74
C LYS A 30 -16.01 -7.65 -14.85
N ARG A 31 -16.14 -8.73 -15.64
CA ARG A 31 -15.03 -9.60 -16.06
C ARG A 31 -14.04 -8.81 -16.93
N HIS A 32 -12.75 -8.98 -16.68
CA HIS A 32 -11.65 -8.44 -17.48
C HIS A 32 -11.27 -9.38 -18.64
N PHE A 33 -11.36 -10.70 -18.42
CA PHE A 33 -10.96 -11.74 -19.38
C PHE A 33 -12.11 -12.70 -19.68
N PRO A 34 -13.21 -12.24 -20.28
CA PRO A 34 -14.39 -13.09 -20.52
C PRO A 34 -14.12 -14.29 -21.43
N MET A 35 -13.02 -14.26 -22.21
CA MET A 35 -12.61 -15.37 -23.08
C MET A 35 -12.07 -16.59 -22.32
N ILE A 36 -11.55 -16.42 -21.09
CA ILE A 36 -11.10 -17.54 -20.23
C ILE A 36 -12.14 -17.84 -19.13
N SER A 37 -12.02 -18.98 -18.46
CA SER A 37 -12.93 -19.34 -17.38
C SER A 37 -12.87 -18.31 -16.24
N ALA A 38 -13.98 -18.13 -15.53
CA ALA A 38 -14.07 -17.21 -14.39
C ALA A 38 -13.08 -17.54 -13.28
N GLU A 39 -12.84 -18.84 -13.07
CA GLU A 39 -11.92 -19.33 -12.07
C GLU A 39 -10.47 -18.94 -12.39
N HIS A 40 -10.01 -19.17 -13.62
CA HIS A 40 -8.65 -18.77 -14.02
C HIS A 40 -8.47 -17.26 -13.97
N GLU A 41 -9.46 -16.49 -14.45
CA GLU A 41 -9.42 -15.03 -14.32
C GLU A 41 -9.33 -14.60 -12.85
N GLY A 42 -10.15 -15.16 -11.97
CA GLY A 42 -10.15 -14.83 -10.55
C GLY A 42 -8.78 -15.06 -9.90
N TRP A 43 -8.13 -16.20 -10.19
CA TRP A 43 -6.79 -16.49 -9.69
C TRP A 43 -5.73 -15.53 -10.24
N ILE A 44 -5.78 -15.21 -11.53
CA ILE A 44 -4.83 -14.27 -12.15
C ILE A 44 -4.98 -12.89 -11.51
N LEU A 45 -6.21 -12.38 -11.40
CA LEU A 45 -6.49 -11.07 -10.80
C LEU A 45 -6.11 -11.03 -9.32
N LEU A 46 -6.34 -12.11 -8.56
CA LEU A 46 -5.90 -12.21 -7.18
C LEU A 46 -4.38 -12.09 -7.09
N LEU A 47 -3.62 -12.87 -7.86
CA LEU A 47 -2.16 -12.89 -7.81
C LEU A 47 -1.56 -11.55 -8.28
N MET A 48 -2.14 -10.91 -9.29
CA MET A 48 -1.75 -9.54 -9.69
C MET A 48 -2.00 -8.53 -8.56
N ASN A 49 -3.15 -8.59 -7.89
CA ASN A 49 -3.44 -7.71 -6.76
C ASN A 49 -2.50 -7.96 -5.58
N VAL A 50 -2.21 -9.22 -5.24
CA VAL A 50 -1.25 -9.56 -4.18
C VAL A 50 0.13 -9.00 -4.53
N LEU A 51 0.61 -9.16 -5.77
CA LEU A 51 1.88 -8.58 -6.19
C LEU A 51 1.92 -7.05 -6.00
N MET A 52 0.85 -6.35 -6.37
CA MET A 52 0.74 -4.90 -6.16
C MET A 52 0.78 -4.54 -4.67
N ILE A 53 0.12 -5.33 -3.81
CA ILE A 53 0.16 -5.14 -2.36
C ILE A 53 1.59 -5.32 -1.84
N GLU A 54 2.29 -6.38 -2.24
CA GLU A 54 3.65 -6.67 -1.74
C GLU A 54 4.65 -5.57 -2.15
N VAL A 55 4.59 -5.08 -3.40
CA VAL A 55 5.44 -3.98 -3.87
C VAL A 55 5.22 -2.71 -3.03
N ARG A 56 3.98 -2.45 -2.62
CA ARG A 56 3.66 -1.29 -1.77
C ARG A 56 4.05 -1.52 -0.31
N ALA A 57 3.89 -2.74 0.18
CA ALA A 57 4.28 -3.14 1.52
C ALA A 57 5.79 -2.96 1.73
N GLU A 58 6.62 -3.35 0.76
CA GLU A 58 8.07 -3.12 0.79
C GLU A 58 8.40 -1.64 1.04
N LYS A 59 7.76 -0.76 0.27
CA LYS A 59 8.03 0.69 0.33
C LYS A 59 7.62 1.27 1.67
N PHE A 60 6.50 0.81 2.21
CA PHE A 60 6.05 1.17 3.55
C PHE A 60 7.01 0.66 4.63
N PHE A 61 7.45 -0.59 4.56
CA PHE A 61 8.42 -1.15 5.50
C PHE A 61 9.76 -0.43 5.44
N SER A 62 10.23 -0.06 4.25
CA SER A 62 11.46 0.72 4.05
C SER A 62 11.39 2.07 4.76
N TYR A 63 10.27 2.77 4.57
CA TYR A 63 10.00 4.03 5.25
C TYR A 63 9.92 3.87 6.77
N CYS A 64 9.20 2.87 7.27
CA CYS A 64 9.11 2.64 8.72
C CYS A 64 10.49 2.32 9.33
N ASN A 65 11.31 1.55 8.63
CA ASN A 65 12.68 1.31 9.03
C ASN A 65 13.52 2.59 9.07
N SER A 66 13.43 3.45 8.05
CA SER A 66 14.19 4.71 8.08
C SER A 66 13.78 5.58 9.27
N VAL A 67 12.48 5.68 9.56
CA VAL A 67 11.95 6.41 10.72
C VAL A 67 12.44 5.82 12.05
N MET A 68 12.38 4.49 12.21
CA MET A 68 12.81 3.82 13.45
C MET A 68 14.34 3.78 13.61
N ARG A 69 15.10 3.79 12.51
CA ARG A 69 16.57 3.72 12.50
C ARG A 69 17.23 5.10 12.62
N ASP A 70 16.51 6.17 12.30
CA ASP A 70 16.97 7.55 12.51
C ASP A 70 17.35 7.79 14.00
N PRO A 71 18.57 8.29 14.30
CA PRO A 71 19.02 8.51 15.67
C PRO A 71 18.28 9.65 16.40
N ASP A 72 17.65 10.57 15.68
CA ASP A 72 16.90 11.68 16.26
C ASP A 72 15.47 11.27 16.67
N ASN A 73 14.98 10.16 16.13
CA ASN A 73 13.69 9.57 16.50
C ASN A 73 13.81 8.60 17.69
N PHE A 74 12.74 8.52 18.50
CA PHE A 74 12.63 7.56 19.63
C PHE A 74 13.81 7.55 20.60
N ARG A 75 14.40 8.72 20.89
CA ARG A 75 15.63 8.83 21.72
C ARG A 75 15.48 8.20 23.10
N ASP A 76 14.29 8.27 23.68
CA ASP A 76 13.92 7.69 24.98
C ASP A 76 13.67 6.17 24.92
N ARG A 77 13.53 5.60 23.72
CA ARG A 77 13.20 4.20 23.48
C ARG A 77 14.04 3.59 22.37
N ARG A 78 15.32 4.01 22.28
CA ARG A 78 16.18 3.72 21.13
C ARG A 78 16.30 2.22 20.85
N GLU A 79 16.61 1.43 21.88
CA GLU A 79 16.74 -0.04 21.77
C GLU A 79 15.45 -0.70 21.28
N ALA A 80 14.30 -0.24 21.77
CA ALA A 80 13.01 -0.77 21.36
C ALA A 80 12.69 -0.43 19.90
N ALA A 81 13.04 0.77 19.45
CA ALA A 81 12.89 1.18 18.05
C ALA A 81 13.83 0.41 17.11
N LEU A 82 15.06 0.13 17.52
CA LEU A 82 15.97 -0.74 16.76
C LEU A 82 15.43 -2.18 16.69
N HIS A 83 14.93 -2.71 17.80
CA HIS A 83 14.32 -4.03 17.81
C HIS A 83 13.08 -4.13 16.92
N ALA A 84 12.23 -3.11 16.93
CA ALA A 84 11.06 -3.03 16.05
C ALA A 84 11.48 -2.99 14.56
N ALA A 85 12.55 -2.25 14.23
CA ALA A 85 13.12 -2.25 12.88
C ALA A 85 13.67 -3.62 12.47
N ASP A 86 14.35 -4.34 13.37
CA ASP A 86 14.84 -5.68 13.10
C ASP A 86 13.69 -6.69 12.87
N ILE A 87 12.56 -6.52 13.56
CA ILE A 87 11.36 -7.31 13.26
C ILE A 87 10.91 -7.00 11.83
N VAL A 88 10.78 -5.73 11.45
CA VAL A 88 10.40 -5.32 10.08
C VAL A 88 11.38 -5.85 9.03
N ASP A 89 12.68 -5.88 9.31
CA ASP A 89 13.65 -6.47 8.38
C ASP A 89 13.43 -7.96 8.16
N ARG A 90 13.04 -8.71 9.19
CA ARG A 90 12.68 -10.14 9.02
C ARG A 90 11.44 -10.32 8.16
N ILE A 91 10.45 -9.45 8.33
CA ILE A 91 9.25 -9.42 7.48
C ILE A 91 9.66 -9.21 6.03
N ARG A 92 10.50 -8.21 5.77
CA ARG A 92 10.97 -7.88 4.42
C ARG A 92 11.66 -9.07 3.75
N ILE A 93 12.42 -9.88 4.49
CA ILE A 93 13.05 -11.10 3.96
C ILE A 93 11.99 -12.10 3.46
N ASP A 94 10.89 -12.27 4.19
CA ASP A 94 9.80 -13.16 3.77
C ASP A 94 9.11 -12.59 2.52
N GLU A 95 8.84 -11.27 2.51
CA GLU A 95 8.18 -10.62 1.37
C GLU A 95 9.04 -10.59 0.10
N ASP A 96 10.37 -10.56 0.20
CA ASP A 96 11.26 -10.61 -0.96
C ASP A 96 11.00 -11.89 -1.79
N ILE A 97 10.78 -13.02 -1.12
CA ILE A 97 10.44 -14.29 -1.79
C ILE A 97 9.04 -14.22 -2.39
N HIS A 98 8.09 -13.60 -1.68
CA HIS A 98 6.72 -13.43 -2.16
C HIS A 98 6.68 -12.61 -3.46
N VAL A 99 7.36 -11.46 -3.47
CA VAL A 99 7.50 -10.61 -4.65
C VAL A 99 8.16 -11.39 -5.78
N ALA A 100 9.27 -12.08 -5.51
CA ALA A 100 10.02 -12.80 -6.55
C ALA A 100 9.17 -13.87 -7.25
N TYR A 101 8.43 -14.70 -6.50
CA TYR A 101 7.61 -15.74 -7.14
C TYR A 101 6.44 -15.14 -7.91
N LEU A 102 5.78 -14.10 -7.38
CA LEU A 102 4.65 -13.45 -8.03
C LEU A 102 5.07 -12.75 -9.32
N GLN A 103 6.20 -12.04 -9.29
CA GLN A 103 6.78 -11.42 -10.48
C GLN A 103 7.10 -12.46 -11.54
N CYS A 104 7.73 -13.58 -11.15
CA CYS A 104 8.02 -14.68 -12.07
C CYS A 104 6.73 -15.22 -12.70
N PHE A 105 5.78 -15.65 -11.86
CA PHE A 105 4.53 -16.26 -12.30
C PHE A 105 3.73 -15.35 -13.25
N ILE A 106 3.53 -14.08 -12.89
CA ILE A 106 2.79 -13.13 -13.73
C ILE A 106 3.54 -12.82 -15.03
N SER A 107 4.89 -12.74 -14.98
CA SER A 107 5.71 -12.53 -16.19
C SER A 107 5.65 -13.72 -17.15
N GLU A 108 5.63 -14.94 -16.61
CA GLU A 108 5.43 -16.15 -17.40
C GLU A 108 4.06 -16.15 -18.07
N LEU A 109 2.98 -15.89 -17.30
CA LEU A 109 1.63 -15.76 -17.86
C LEU A 109 1.56 -14.70 -18.96
N ARG A 110 2.23 -13.56 -18.76
CA ARG A 110 2.34 -12.50 -19.77
C ARG A 110 2.99 -12.98 -21.08
N SER A 111 3.91 -13.94 -21.00
CA SER A 111 4.60 -14.52 -22.17
C SER A 111 3.84 -15.66 -22.85
N PHE A 112 2.83 -16.23 -22.21
CA PHE A 112 2.12 -17.39 -22.72
C PHE A 112 1.02 -17.05 -23.73
N THR A 113 0.53 -18.08 -24.41
CA THR A 113 -0.69 -18.01 -25.23
C THR A 113 -1.81 -18.77 -24.52
N PHE A 114 -2.93 -18.11 -24.24
CA PHE A 114 -4.11 -18.70 -23.63
C PHE A 114 -5.02 -19.29 -24.71
N LEU A 115 -5.61 -20.45 -24.42
CA LEU A 115 -6.71 -21.00 -25.21
C LEU A 115 -8.03 -20.51 -24.61
N GLY A 116 -8.79 -19.76 -25.39
CA GLY A 116 -10.11 -19.28 -25.02
C GLY A 116 -11.15 -20.39 -25.01
N GLN A 117 -12.27 -20.14 -24.33
CA GLN A 117 -13.44 -21.01 -24.33
C GLN A 117 -14.09 -21.13 -25.72
N ASP A 118 -13.80 -20.21 -26.62
CA ASP A 118 -14.19 -20.21 -28.03
C ASP A 118 -13.19 -20.96 -28.94
N GLY A 119 -12.15 -21.57 -28.36
CA GLY A 119 -11.08 -22.27 -29.07
C GLY A 119 -10.06 -21.34 -29.74
N GLN A 120 -10.20 -20.01 -29.60
CA GLN A 120 -9.24 -19.06 -30.14
C GLN A 120 -8.02 -18.94 -29.23
N ARG A 121 -6.92 -18.43 -29.80
CA ARG A 121 -5.65 -18.23 -29.08
C ARG A 121 -5.46 -16.75 -28.77
N TYR A 122 -5.12 -16.45 -27.52
CA TYR A 122 -4.93 -15.08 -27.03
C TYR A 122 -3.53 -14.91 -26.44
N GLU A 123 -2.86 -13.82 -26.82
CA GLU A 123 -1.56 -13.45 -26.26
C GLU A 123 -1.69 -13.02 -24.80
N GLY A 124 -0.89 -13.58 -23.90
CA GLY A 124 -0.95 -13.30 -22.47
C GLY A 124 -0.78 -11.83 -22.13
N ARG A 125 0.16 -11.14 -22.78
CA ARG A 125 0.34 -9.68 -22.66
C ARG A 125 -0.93 -8.87 -22.96
N ALA A 126 -1.77 -9.33 -23.89
CA ALA A 126 -3.01 -8.61 -24.23
C ALA A 126 -4.07 -8.74 -23.13
N LEU A 127 -3.94 -9.74 -22.26
CA LEU A 127 -4.77 -9.91 -21.06
C LEU A 127 -4.14 -9.18 -19.87
N ILE A 128 -2.85 -9.44 -19.59
CA ILE A 128 -2.20 -8.97 -18.36
C ILE A 128 -1.95 -7.44 -18.36
N ASP A 129 -1.46 -6.87 -19.46
CA ASP A 129 -0.96 -5.49 -19.47
C ASP A 129 -2.06 -4.45 -19.16
N PRO A 130 -3.26 -4.49 -19.77
CA PRO A 130 -4.30 -3.49 -19.49
C PRO A 130 -4.77 -3.48 -18.03
N VAL A 131 -4.84 -4.65 -17.40
CA VAL A 131 -5.22 -4.76 -16.00
C VAL A 131 -4.10 -4.24 -15.10
N TRP A 132 -2.85 -4.59 -15.40
CA TRP A 132 -1.69 -4.13 -14.64
C TRP A 132 -1.53 -2.60 -14.71
N GLU A 133 -1.67 -2.01 -15.90
CA GLU A 133 -1.64 -0.56 -16.10
C GLU A 133 -2.75 0.15 -15.30
N ALA A 134 -3.97 -0.38 -15.33
CA ALA A 134 -5.08 0.15 -14.53
C ALA A 134 -4.85 0.03 -13.02
N MET A 135 -4.17 -1.04 -12.56
CA MET A 135 -3.76 -1.19 -11.16
C MET A 135 -2.71 -0.14 -10.78
N ILE A 136 -1.72 0.11 -11.63
CA ILE A 136 -0.70 1.14 -11.39
C ILE A 136 -1.36 2.51 -11.26
N GLU A 137 -2.19 2.91 -12.22
CA GLU A 137 -2.88 4.20 -12.20
C GLU A 137 -3.71 4.38 -10.92
N TRP A 138 -4.50 3.36 -10.59
CA TRP A 138 -5.32 3.38 -9.38
C TRP A 138 -4.50 3.55 -8.11
N HIS A 139 -3.42 2.78 -7.94
CA HIS A 139 -2.66 2.76 -6.70
C HIS A 139 -1.64 3.90 -6.57
N ALA A 140 -1.07 4.37 -7.69
CA ALA A 140 -0.03 5.39 -7.70
C ALA A 140 -0.59 6.81 -7.83
N VAL A 141 -1.76 6.98 -8.46
CA VAL A 141 -2.36 8.28 -8.74
C VAL A 141 -3.69 8.43 -8.01
N THR A 142 -4.72 7.68 -8.43
CA THR A 142 -6.10 7.90 -7.96
C THR A 142 -6.23 7.77 -6.44
N GLN A 143 -5.76 6.65 -5.88
CA GLN A 143 -5.81 6.42 -4.44
C GLN A 143 -4.94 7.42 -3.67
N ALA A 144 -3.79 7.85 -4.23
CA ALA A 144 -2.91 8.79 -3.56
C ALA A 144 -3.57 10.17 -3.42
N ASP A 145 -4.21 10.64 -4.49
CA ASP A 145 -4.95 11.91 -4.50
C ASP A 145 -6.16 11.88 -3.56
N GLU A 146 -6.95 10.80 -3.63
CA GLU A 146 -8.09 10.57 -2.73
C GLU A 146 -7.64 10.52 -1.27
N ALA A 147 -6.56 9.79 -0.97
CA ALA A 147 -6.01 9.68 0.38
C ALA A 147 -5.48 11.03 0.88
N ARG A 148 -4.84 11.84 0.02
CA ARG A 148 -4.40 13.20 0.37
C ARG A 148 -5.59 14.09 0.75
N ALA A 149 -6.64 14.08 -0.07
CA ALA A 149 -7.84 14.88 0.18
C ALA A 149 -8.55 14.47 1.48
N GLN A 150 -8.67 13.17 1.73
CA GLN A 150 -9.25 12.65 2.96
C GLN A 150 -8.38 13.00 4.18
N ALA A 151 -7.06 12.76 4.10
CA ALA A 151 -6.13 13.07 5.17
C ALA A 151 -6.16 14.56 5.54
N ARG A 152 -6.22 15.46 4.55
CA ARG A 152 -6.34 16.91 4.80
C ARG A 152 -7.63 17.24 5.54
N THR A 153 -8.75 16.61 5.19
CA THR A 153 -10.03 16.78 5.88
C THR A 153 -9.95 16.32 7.34
N ASP A 154 -9.37 15.14 7.58
CA ASP A 154 -9.23 14.58 8.92
C ASP A 154 -8.29 15.41 9.80
N ILE A 155 -7.15 15.83 9.25
CA ILE A 155 -6.19 16.72 9.92
C ILE A 155 -6.88 18.02 10.30
N ARG A 156 -7.62 18.64 9.37
CA ARG A 156 -8.37 19.88 9.63
C ARG A 156 -9.36 19.69 10.78
N ALA A 157 -10.15 18.61 10.75
CA ALA A 157 -11.12 18.32 11.81
C ALA A 157 -10.43 18.16 13.18
N ARG A 158 -9.31 17.42 13.23
CA ARG A 158 -8.52 17.20 14.45
C ARG A 158 -7.91 18.49 14.99
N ILE A 159 -7.36 19.35 14.12
CA ILE A 159 -6.77 20.64 14.50
C ILE A 159 -7.84 21.57 15.06
N LEU A 160 -8.98 21.70 14.38
CA LEU A 160 -10.06 22.60 14.80
C LEU A 160 -10.71 22.18 16.13
N ALA A 161 -10.63 20.90 16.49
CA ALA A 161 -11.07 20.40 17.79
C ALA A 161 -10.13 20.78 18.96
N GLN A 162 -8.92 21.29 18.69
CA GLN A 162 -7.97 21.70 19.73
C GLN A 162 -8.20 23.15 20.20
N PRO A 163 -7.78 23.49 21.43
CA PRO A 163 -7.65 24.89 21.84
C PRO A 163 -6.74 25.67 20.87
N ASN A 164 -7.18 26.86 20.45
CA ASN A 164 -6.51 27.66 19.40
C ASN A 164 -6.45 27.01 18.00
N GLY A 165 -7.28 26.01 17.73
CA GLY A 165 -7.29 25.27 16.46
C GLY A 165 -7.37 26.15 15.21
N ALA A 166 -8.14 27.25 15.26
CA ALA A 166 -8.22 28.20 14.13
C ALA A 166 -6.88 28.85 13.80
N ARG A 167 -6.09 29.23 14.81
CA ARG A 167 -4.74 29.79 14.62
C ARG A 167 -3.78 28.74 14.07
N ILE A 168 -3.80 27.53 14.66
CA ILE A 168 -2.94 26.42 14.22
C ILE A 168 -3.24 26.03 12.78
N MET A 169 -4.52 26.00 12.38
CA MET A 169 -4.92 25.71 11.02
C MET A 169 -4.40 26.77 10.03
N ALA A 170 -4.45 28.06 10.40
CA ALA A 170 -3.92 29.13 9.56
C ALA A 170 -2.39 29.02 9.37
N GLU A 171 -1.66 28.64 10.43
CA GLU A 171 -0.21 28.37 10.35
C GLU A 171 0.10 27.15 9.48
N PHE A 172 -0.69 26.08 9.61
CA PHE A 172 -0.56 24.89 8.78
C PHE A 172 -0.78 25.19 7.29
N ASP A 173 -1.85 25.93 6.96
CA ASP A 173 -2.15 26.33 5.59
C ASP A 173 -1.07 27.26 5.00
N ALA A 174 -0.50 28.16 5.82
CA ALA A 174 0.60 29.03 5.41
C ALA A 174 1.89 28.24 5.09
N ALA A 175 2.19 27.18 5.85
CA ALA A 175 3.35 26.32 5.60
C ALA A 175 3.23 25.55 4.27
N GLU A 176 2.02 25.11 3.90
CA GLU A 176 1.75 24.44 2.61
C GLU A 176 2.02 25.39 1.43
N GLY A 177 1.66 26.67 1.55
CA GLY A 177 1.94 27.71 0.56
C GLY A 177 3.42 28.05 0.37
N LEU A 178 4.25 27.87 1.40
CA LEU A 178 5.70 28.09 1.32
C LEU A 178 6.43 26.95 0.61
N ALA A 179 5.98 25.71 0.81
CA ALA A 179 6.57 24.53 0.14
C ALA A 179 6.33 24.55 -1.38
N THR A 180 5.14 25.01 -1.80
CA THR A 180 4.77 25.12 -3.22
C THR A 180 5.44 26.29 -3.96
N ALA A 181 5.98 27.27 -3.22
CA ALA A 181 6.74 28.38 -3.79
C ALA A 181 8.25 28.11 -3.90
N ALA A 182 8.72 26.97 -3.38
CA ALA A 182 10.13 26.58 -3.34
C ALA A 182 10.52 25.50 -4.38
N GLU A 183 9.55 25.01 -5.16
CA GLU A 183 9.75 24.16 -6.36
C GLU A 183 9.79 25.01 -7.64
#